data_AF-A0A353EWM0-F1
#
_entry.id   AF-A0A353EWM0-F1
#
_cell.length_a   1.000
_cell.length_b   1.000
_cell.length_c   1.000
_cell.angle_alpha   90.00
_cell.angle_beta   90.00
_cell.angle_gamma   90.00
#
_symmetry.space_group_name_H-M   'P 1'
#
loop_
_entity.id
_entity.type
_entity.pdbx_description
1 polymer ?
#
loop_
_entity_poly.entity_id
_entity_poly.type
_entity_poly.pdbx_seq_one_letter_code
_entity_poly.pdbx_strand_id
1 'polypeptide(L)'
;PYYTIEDTLPYGHGEKSAYIVSGFLRLTREEAFAIRYHMGFSGTEDAGNVGKALEMFPLAYALVCADMEAAFLMEGKLTPPADAVKP
;
A
#
# COMPACT_ATOMS: atom_id res chain seq x y z
N PRO A 1 -16.65 15.81 17.83
CA PRO A 1 -16.41 14.35 17.69
C PRO A 1 -14.98 14.08 17.21
N TYR A 2 -14.12 13.48 18.06
CA TYR A 2 -12.80 13.02 17.64
C TYR A 2 -12.83 11.49 17.56
N TYR A 3 -12.30 10.95 16.47
CA TYR A 3 -12.07 9.51 16.32
C TYR A 3 -10.69 9.22 16.90
N THR A 4 -10.63 8.42 17.96
CA THR A 4 -9.37 7.97 18.55
C THR A 4 -9.06 6.60 17.98
N ILE A 5 -7.98 6.51 17.20
CA ILE A 5 -7.49 5.23 16.71
C ILE A 5 -6.61 4.65 17.81
N GLU A 6 -7.16 3.72 18.59
CA GLU A 6 -6.36 2.88 19.48
C GLU A 6 -5.64 1.83 18.64
N ASP A 7 -4.55 2.22 18.00
CA ASP A 7 -3.67 1.29 17.31
C ASP A 7 -2.71 0.64 18.31
N THR A 8 -3.22 -0.34 19.07
CA THR A 8 -2.46 -1.05 20.10
C THR A 8 -1.56 -2.16 19.54
N LEU A 9 -1.55 -2.36 18.22
CA LEU A 9 -0.81 -3.41 17.55
C LEU A 9 0.54 -2.86 17.06
N PRO A 10 1.70 -3.36 17.55
CA PRO A 10 3.02 -2.86 17.18
C PRO A 10 3.45 -3.41 15.80
N TYR A 11 2.63 -3.21 14.77
CA TYR A 11 2.89 -3.70 13.41
C TYR A 11 2.98 -2.53 12.42
N GLY A 12 3.91 -2.63 11.48
CA GLY A 12 3.99 -1.70 10.35
C GLY A 12 2.73 -1.78 9.47
N HIS A 13 2.46 -0.73 8.69
CA HIS A 13 1.25 -0.62 7.87
C HIS A 13 1.05 -1.82 6.93
N GLY A 14 2.13 -2.32 6.32
CA GLY A 14 2.09 -3.52 5.47
C GLY A 14 1.92 -4.83 6.25
N GLU A 15 2.52 -4.94 7.43
CA GLU A 15 2.49 -6.16 8.26
C GLU A 15 1.12 -6.35 8.93
N LYS A 16 0.49 -5.24 9.35
CA LYS A 16 -0.86 -5.25 9.89
C LYS A 16 -1.89 -5.69 8.84
N SER A 17 -1.79 -5.17 7.62
CA SER A 17 -2.66 -5.56 6.50
C SER A 17 -2.50 -7.04 6.15
N ALA A 18 -1.27 -7.54 6.08
CA ALA A 18 -1.00 -8.96 5.84
C ALA A 18 -1.57 -9.84 6.97
N TYR A 19 -1.41 -9.44 8.23
CA TYR A 19 -1.95 -10.17 9.39
C TYR A 19 -3.47 -10.26 9.35
N ILE A 20 -4.18 -9.14 9.12
CA ILE A 20 -5.64 -9.12 9.08
C ILE A 20 -6.17 -10.00 7.94
N VAL A 21 -5.67 -9.79 6.72
CA VAL A 21 -6.18 -10.50 5.52
C VAL A 21 -5.91 -11.99 5.60
N SER A 22 -4.79 -12.41 6.19
CA SER A 22 -4.46 -13.84 6.37
C SER A 22 -5.49 -14.61 7.24
N GLY A 23 -6.25 -13.91 8.09
CA GLY A 23 -7.31 -14.51 8.90
C GLY A 23 -8.61 -14.78 8.13
N PHE A 24 -8.81 -14.12 6.98
CA PHE A 24 -10.03 -14.24 6.17
C PHE A 24 -9.79 -14.96 4.83
N LEU A 25 -8.61 -14.80 4.26
CA LEU A 25 -8.24 -15.33 2.96
C LEU A 25 -6.90 -16.06 3.04
N ARG A 26 -6.81 -17.16 2.29
CA ARG A 26 -5.56 -17.90 2.16
C ARG A 26 -4.70 -17.26 1.07
N LEU A 27 -3.84 -16.33 1.47
CA LEU A 27 -2.92 -15.63 0.58
C LEU A 27 -1.82 -16.56 0.05
N THR A 28 -1.50 -16.41 -1.23
CA THR A 28 -0.26 -16.94 -1.80
C THR A 28 0.94 -16.15 -1.29
N ARG A 29 2.14 -16.71 -1.45
CA ARG A 29 3.37 -16.01 -1.06
C ARG A 29 3.51 -14.68 -1.81
N GLU A 30 3.22 -14.66 -3.10
CA GLU A 30 3.29 -13.45 -3.93
C GLU A 30 2.34 -12.34 -3.42
N GLU A 31 1.09 -12.69 -3.10
CA GLU A 31 0.11 -11.73 -2.58
C GLU A 31 0.48 -11.22 -1.18
N ALA A 32 0.98 -12.10 -0.31
CA ALA A 32 1.41 -11.70 1.04
C ALA A 32 2.60 -10.73 0.98
N PHE A 33 3.57 -10.98 0.09
CA PHE A 33 4.70 -10.07 -0.13
C PHE A 33 4.27 -8.77 -0.81
N ALA A 34 3.31 -8.82 -1.75
CA ALA A 34 2.74 -7.63 -2.36
C ALA A 34 2.08 -6.73 -1.31
N ILE A 35 1.21 -7.28 -0.46
CA ILE A 35 0.56 -6.52 0.62
C ILE A 35 1.59 -6.01 1.63
N ARG A 36 2.59 -6.82 2.00
CA ARG A 36 3.60 -6.40 2.98
C ARG A 36 4.42 -5.20 2.49
N TYR A 37 4.81 -5.19 1.22
CA TYR A 37 5.65 -4.16 0.63
C TYR A 37 4.89 -3.16 -0.25
N HIS A 38 3.55 -3.07 -0.13
CA HIS A 38 2.71 -2.20 -0.97
C HIS A 38 3.09 -0.72 -0.88
N MET A 39 3.63 -0.26 0.25
CA MET A 39 4.10 1.12 0.43
C MET A 39 5.45 1.40 -0.25
N GLY A 40 6.11 0.38 -0.82
CA GLY A 40 7.42 0.50 -1.43
C GLY A 40 8.43 1.18 -0.50
N PHE A 41 9.09 2.22 -1.01
CA PHE A 41 10.10 3.00 -0.27
C PHE A 41 9.52 4.09 0.64
N SER A 42 8.19 4.21 0.76
CA SER A 42 7.54 5.21 1.62
C SER A 42 7.32 4.73 3.06
N GLY A 43 7.53 3.43 3.33
CA GLY A 43 7.41 2.83 4.65
C GLY A 43 8.65 2.99 5.54
N THR A 44 8.58 2.42 6.74
CA THR A 44 9.70 2.32 7.69
C THR A 44 10.61 1.12 7.45
N GLU A 45 10.35 0.35 6.39
CA GLU A 45 11.09 -0.86 6.04
C GLU A 45 12.48 -0.53 5.50
N ASP A 46 13.42 -1.47 5.66
CA ASP A 46 14.76 -1.34 5.07
C ASP A 46 14.68 -1.29 3.53
N ALA A 47 15.23 -0.24 2.93
CA ALA A 47 15.18 -0.02 1.49
C ALA A 47 15.84 -1.16 0.68
N GLY A 48 16.84 -1.85 1.25
CA GLY A 48 17.47 -3.00 0.61
C GLY A 48 16.55 -4.22 0.57
N ASN A 49 15.78 -4.45 1.63
CA ASN A 49 14.75 -5.50 1.67
C ASN A 49 13.57 -5.17 0.74
N VAL A 50 13.14 -3.91 0.69
CA VAL A 50 12.11 -3.44 -0.25
C VAL A 50 12.57 -3.70 -1.69
N GLY A 51 13.77 -3.25 -2.06
CA GLY A 51 14.31 -3.46 -3.42
C GLY A 51 14.35 -4.93 -3.82
N LYS A 52 14.87 -5.80 -2.94
CA LYS A 52 14.87 -7.25 -3.18
C LYS A 52 13.46 -7.84 -3.30
N ALA A 53 12.52 -7.38 -2.48
CA ALA A 53 11.14 -7.86 -2.56
C ALA A 53 10.47 -7.47 -3.88
N LEU A 54 10.72 -6.25 -4.38
CA LEU A 54 10.21 -5.80 -5.68
C LEU A 54 10.85 -6.54 -6.86
N GLU A 55 12.13 -6.91 -6.75
CA GLU A 55 12.82 -7.75 -7.76
C GLU A 55 12.31 -9.19 -7.78
N MET A 56 12.08 -9.78 -6.61
CA MET A 56 11.64 -11.18 -6.49
C MET A 56 10.14 -11.38 -6.76
N PHE A 57 9.31 -10.36 -6.49
CA PHE A 57 7.85 -10.44 -6.60
C PHE A 57 7.32 -9.33 -7.50
N PRO A 58 7.14 -9.59 -8.82
CA PRO A 58 6.61 -8.60 -9.76
C PRO A 58 5.24 -8.04 -9.35
N LEU A 59 4.42 -8.84 -8.67
CA LEU A 59 3.12 -8.40 -8.14
C LEU A 59 3.26 -7.29 -7.09
N ALA A 60 4.32 -7.32 -6.27
CA ALA A 60 4.57 -6.28 -5.29
C ALA A 60 4.89 -4.95 -5.97
N TYR A 61 5.70 -4.97 -7.04
CA TYR A 61 5.97 -3.77 -7.84
C TYR A 61 4.71 -3.21 -8.50
N ALA A 62 3.90 -4.08 -9.12
CA ALA A 62 2.64 -3.67 -9.74
C ALA A 62 1.70 -3.00 -8.72
N LEU A 63 1.60 -3.56 -7.51
CA LEU A 63 0.76 -3.00 -6.45
C LEU A 63 1.26 -1.64 -5.97
N VAL A 64 2.58 -1.46 -5.78
CA VAL A 64 3.17 -0.17 -5.39
C VAL A 64 2.89 0.90 -6.45
N CYS A 65 3.02 0.57 -7.74
CA CYS A 65 2.69 1.50 -8.82
C CYS A 65 1.21 1.87 -8.81
N ALA A 66 0.32 0.88 -8.68
CA ALA A 66 -1.11 1.12 -8.62
C ALA A 66 -1.52 1.97 -7.40
N ASP A 67 -0.90 1.76 -6.23
CA ASP A 67 -1.17 2.52 -5.01
C ASP A 67 -0.73 3.98 -5.17
N MET A 68 0.44 4.21 -5.78
CA MET A 68 0.93 5.56 -6.09
C MET A 68 0.04 6.25 -7.13
N GLU A 69 -0.36 5.55 -8.19
CA GLU A 69 -1.28 6.08 -9.19
C GLU A 69 -2.63 6.43 -8.57
N ALA A 70 -3.19 5.56 -7.74
CA ALA A 70 -4.44 5.82 -7.04
C ALA A 70 -4.31 7.05 -6.13
N ALA A 71 -3.29 7.11 -5.28
CA ALA A 71 -3.10 8.19 -4.32
C ALA A 71 -2.84 9.56 -4.98
N PHE A 72 -2.11 9.61 -6.10
CA PHE A 72 -1.74 10.87 -6.75
C PHE A 72 -2.62 11.28 -7.92
N LEU A 73 -3.04 10.32 -8.77
CA LEU A 73 -3.87 10.60 -9.93
C LEU A 73 -5.35 10.48 -9.61
N MET A 74 -5.79 9.45 -8.89
CA MET A 74 -7.24 9.23 -8.67
C MET A 74 -7.80 9.97 -7.47
N GLU A 75 -7.13 9.89 -6.32
CA GLU A 75 -7.55 10.57 -5.08
C GLU A 75 -6.85 11.91 -4.88
N GLY A 76 -5.68 12.09 -5.51
CA GLY A 76 -4.75 13.18 -5.28
C GLY A 76 -4.92 14.41 -6.16
N LYS A 77 -4.30 15.49 -5.70
CA LYS A 77 -4.35 16.90 -6.17
C LYS A 77 -4.03 17.15 -7.66
N LEU A 78 -3.64 16.13 -8.42
CA LEU A 78 -3.27 16.25 -9.84
C LEU A 78 -4.47 16.04 -10.77
N THR A 79 -5.56 15.41 -10.30
CA THR A 79 -6.83 15.49 -11.00
C THR A 79 -7.49 16.83 -10.64
N PRO A 80 -7.68 17.74 -11.62
CA PRO A 80 -8.50 18.90 -11.37
C PRO A 80 -9.93 18.45 -11.02
N PRO A 81 -10.63 19.15 -10.11
CA PRO A 81 -12.02 18.83 -9.82
C PRO A 81 -12.80 18.83 -11.14
N ALA A 82 -13.72 17.86 -11.31
CA ALA A 82 -14.50 17.69 -12.54
C ALA A 82 -15.18 18.99 -13.01
N ASP A 83 -15.44 19.92 -12.08
CA ASP A 83 -16.06 21.23 -12.30
C ASP A 83 -15.12 22.29 -12.93
N ALA A 84 -13.80 22.04 -12.97
CA ALA A 84 -12.82 22.93 -13.59
C ALA A 84 -12.71 22.74 -15.12
N VAL A 85 -13.32 21.68 -15.67
CA VAL A 85 -13.50 21.50 -17.11
C VAL A 85 -14.81 22.18 -17.49
N LYS A 86 -14.81 23.52 -17.50
CA LYS A 86 -15.87 24.30 -18.15
C LYS A 86 -15.56 24.35 -19.66
N PRO A 87 -16.55 24.16 -20.55
CA PRO A 87 -16.33 24.16 -22.00
C PRO A 87 -15.70 25.45 -22.52
#